data_AF-A0A822DGT7-F1
#
_entry.id   AF-A0A822DGT7-F1
#
_cell.length_a   1.000
_cell.length_b   1.000
_cell.length_c   1.000
_cell.angle_alpha   90.00
_cell.angle_beta   90.00
_cell.angle_gamma   90.00
#
_symmetry.space_group_name_H-M   'P 1'
#
loop_
_entity.id
_entity.type
_entity.pdbx_description
1 polymer ?
#
loop_
_entity_poly.entity_id
_entity_poly.type
_entity_poly.pdbx_seq_one_letter_code
_entity_poly.pdbx_strand_id
1 'polypeptide(L)'
;MSDVYRSWESLHQCLIHYVSAMPSQLYYATQTFLNKANFPGGSFHMRHLKLAGSDKINLIKSIIDFINHDGSQKHKITVIENIFTYAPIKQQFVMVGDSGELDPEIYGNIARKYPNRIKMIFIRIV
;
A
#
# COMPACT_ATOMS: atom_id res chain seq x y z
N MET A 1 -16.69 -4.97 0.59
CA MET A 1 -15.28 -5.44 0.52
C MET A 1 -14.73 -5.86 1.89
N SER A 2 -15.05 -5.18 2.99
CA SER A 2 -14.51 -5.56 4.32
C SER A 2 -14.82 -7.01 4.72
N ASP A 3 -16.01 -7.54 4.38
CA ASP A 3 -16.37 -8.94 4.64
C ASP A 3 -15.40 -9.95 4.00
N VAL A 4 -14.96 -9.68 2.76
CA VAL A 4 -14.00 -10.53 2.05
C VAL A 4 -12.66 -10.54 2.78
N TYR A 5 -12.19 -9.37 3.24
CA TYR A 5 -10.89 -9.29 3.90
C TYR A 5 -10.94 -9.95 5.28
N ARG A 6 -12.05 -9.77 6.03
CA ARG A 6 -12.29 -10.49 7.28
C ARG A 6 -12.37 -12.01 7.07
N SER A 7 -12.97 -12.47 5.96
CA SER A 7 -12.98 -13.90 5.64
C SER A 7 -11.58 -14.43 5.34
N TRP A 8 -10.72 -13.66 4.68
CA TRP A 8 -9.34 -14.08 4.42
C TRP A 8 -8.51 -14.12 5.70
N GLU A 9 -8.68 -13.15 6.60
CA GLU A 9 -8.05 -13.17 7.92
C GLU A 9 -8.50 -14.38 8.74
N SER A 10 -9.82 -14.61 8.86
CA SER A 10 -10.36 -15.66 9.72
C SER A 10 -10.21 -17.08 9.17
N LEU A 11 -10.43 -17.29 7.87
CA LEU A 11 -10.44 -18.62 7.25
C LEU A 11 -9.05 -19.05 6.74
N HIS A 12 -8.21 -18.08 6.36
CA HIS A 12 -6.92 -18.37 5.75
C HIS A 12 -5.73 -17.81 6.54
N GLN A 13 -5.99 -17.19 7.70
CA GLN A 13 -4.96 -16.59 8.56
C GLN A 13 -4.10 -15.58 7.78
N CYS A 14 -4.70 -14.89 6.82
CA CYS A 14 -3.99 -13.90 6.02
C CYS A 14 -3.62 -12.69 6.88
N LEU A 15 -2.33 -12.32 6.83
CA LEU A 15 -1.86 -11.05 7.37
C LEU A 15 -2.22 -9.91 6.41
N ILE A 16 -2.82 -8.85 6.94
CA ILE A 16 -3.28 -7.71 6.14
C ILE A 16 -2.24 -6.57 6.22
N HIS A 17 -1.85 -6.08 5.04
CA HIS A 17 -0.93 -4.96 4.86
C HIS A 17 -1.63 -3.87 4.05
N TYR A 18 -1.96 -2.75 4.69
CA TYR A 18 -2.52 -1.56 4.03
C TYR A 18 -1.37 -0.71 3.48
N VAL A 19 -1.27 -0.60 2.17
CA VAL A 19 -0.23 0.18 1.49
C VAL A 19 -0.89 1.36 0.77
N SER A 20 -0.51 2.58 1.11
CA SER A 20 -1.10 3.80 0.55
C SER A 20 -0.06 4.87 0.30
N ALA A 21 -0.20 5.60 -0.81
CA ALA A 21 0.63 6.77 -1.08
C ALA A 21 0.19 8.03 -0.31
N MET A 22 -0.89 7.94 0.48
CA MET A 22 -1.35 9.02 1.35
C MET A 22 -0.33 9.39 2.43
N PRO A 23 -0.34 10.64 2.91
CA PRO A 23 0.59 11.10 3.92
C PRO A 23 0.38 10.38 5.25
N SER A 24 1.46 9.95 5.91
CA SER A 24 1.42 9.25 7.20
C SER A 24 0.72 10.05 8.30
N GLN A 25 0.64 11.37 8.15
CA GLN A 25 -0.12 12.28 9.01
C GLN A 25 -1.61 11.94 9.08
N LEU A 26 -2.15 11.28 8.05
CA LEU A 26 -3.54 10.83 8.00
C LEU A 26 -3.76 9.44 8.63
N TYR A 27 -2.72 8.83 9.20
CA TYR A 27 -2.81 7.48 9.79
C TYR A 27 -4.00 7.31 10.73
N TYR A 28 -4.20 8.23 11.69
CA TYR A 28 -5.28 8.12 12.66
C TYR A 28 -6.67 8.19 12.01
N ALA A 29 -6.84 9.10 11.04
CA ALA A 29 -8.09 9.23 10.29
C ALA A 29 -8.38 7.96 9.48
N THR A 30 -7.38 7.43 8.77
CA THR A 30 -7.48 6.20 7.99
C THR A 30 -7.79 5.00 8.87
N GLN A 31 -7.08 4.83 9.99
CA GLN A 31 -7.32 3.74 10.93
C GLN A 31 -8.73 3.80 11.51
N THR A 32 -9.19 4.99 11.90
CA THR A 32 -10.55 5.19 12.41
C THR A 32 -11.60 4.84 11.37
N PHE A 33 -11.40 5.24 10.11
CA PHE A 33 -12.30 4.90 9.01
C PHE A 33 -12.38 3.39 8.79
N LEU A 34 -11.23 2.70 8.70
CA LEU A 34 -11.19 1.26 8.49
C LEU A 34 -11.86 0.50 9.63
N ASN A 35 -11.61 0.90 10.88
CA ASN A 35 -12.25 0.30 12.06
C ASN A 35 -13.78 0.49 12.02
N LYS A 36 -14.27 1.70 11.72
CA LYS A 36 -15.72 1.98 11.59
C LYS A 36 -16.37 1.18 10.45
N ALA A 37 -15.63 0.94 9.37
CA ALA A 37 -16.07 0.14 8.23
C ALA A 37 -15.85 -1.38 8.42
N ASN A 38 -15.45 -1.81 9.61
CA ASN A 38 -15.20 -3.20 9.99
C ASN A 38 -14.14 -3.89 9.11
N PHE A 39 -13.13 -3.18 8.64
CA PHE A 39 -11.97 -3.83 8.01
C PHE A 39 -11.12 -4.53 9.07
N PRO A 40 -10.46 -5.66 8.73
CA PRO A 40 -9.57 -6.36 9.66
C PRO A 40 -8.38 -5.48 10.06
N GLY A 41 -7.79 -5.79 11.21
CA GLY A 41 -6.55 -5.16 11.64
C GLY A 41 -5.41 -5.44 10.66
N GLY A 42 -4.33 -4.67 10.75
CA GLY A 42 -3.21 -4.87 9.85
C GLY A 42 -2.10 -3.84 10.03
N SER A 43 -1.00 -4.05 9.32
CA SER A 43 0.08 -3.08 9.25
C SER A 43 -0.26 -1.96 8.26
N PHE A 44 0.21 -0.74 8.54
CA PHE A 44 0.00 0.43 7.69
C PHE A 44 1.32 0.92 7.14
N HIS A 45 1.38 1.09 5.83
CA HIS A 45 2.54 1.58 5.11
C HIS A 45 2.10 2.80 4.31
N MET A 46 2.42 3.97 4.86
CA MET A 46 2.02 5.26 4.31
C MET A 46 3.24 6.08 3.94
N ARG A 47 3.09 7.02 3.00
CA ARG A 47 4.19 7.86 2.57
C ARG A 47 4.43 8.96 3.59
N HIS A 48 5.66 9.10 4.09
CA HIS A 48 5.99 10.20 4.97
C HIS A 48 6.25 11.48 4.16
N LEU A 49 5.41 12.50 4.34
CA LEU A 49 5.66 13.83 3.80
C LEU A 49 6.68 14.53 4.71
N LYS A 50 7.91 14.70 4.21
CA LYS A 50 8.98 15.42 4.90
C LYS A 50 8.70 16.92 4.81
N LEU A 51 8.19 17.49 5.90
CA LEU A 51 8.06 18.92 6.09
C LEU A 51 9.28 19.39 6.90
N ALA A 52 10.42 19.60 6.24
CA ALA A 52 11.65 20.00 6.91
C ALA A 52 12.18 21.32 6.33
N GLY A 53 12.38 22.31 7.20
CA GLY A 53 13.06 23.57 6.91
C GLY A 53 12.15 24.81 6.95
N SER A 54 12.74 25.94 7.36
CA SER A 54 12.17 27.30 7.21
C SER A 54 12.22 27.81 5.77
N ASP A 55 12.85 27.06 4.87
CA ASP A 55 13.04 27.42 3.47
C ASP A 55 11.80 27.04 2.64
N LYS A 56 11.00 28.05 2.30
CA LYS A 56 9.77 27.88 1.50
C LYS A 56 9.98 27.11 0.19
N ILE A 57 11.14 27.24 -0.45
CA ILE A 57 11.46 26.54 -1.70
C ILE A 57 11.58 25.02 -1.48
N ASN A 58 12.28 24.60 -0.42
CA ASN A 58 12.45 23.18 -0.08
C ASN A 58 11.13 22.53 0.32
N LEU A 59 10.25 23.28 0.99
CA LEU A 59 8.89 22.86 1.31
C LEU A 59 8.05 22.61 0.05
N ILE A 60 8.03 23.57 -0.88
CA ILE A 60 7.28 23.44 -2.14
C ILE A 60 7.79 22.24 -2.95
N LYS A 61 9.11 22.08 -3.06
CA LYS A 61 9.70 20.92 -3.75
C LYS A 61 9.26 19.59 -3.12
N SER A 62 9.26 19.51 -1.79
CA SER A 62 8.84 18.30 -1.08
C SER A 62 7.36 17.96 -1.31
N ILE A 63 6.50 18.98 -1.44
CA ILE A 63 5.08 18.80 -1.76
C ILE A 63 4.91 18.37 -3.22
N ILE A 64 5.62 18.98 -4.17
CA ILE A 64 5.58 18.59 -5.59
C ILE A 64 6.02 17.13 -5.74
N ASP A 65 7.16 16.77 -5.16
CA ASP A 65 7.66 15.39 -5.15
C ASP A 65 6.65 14.42 -4.51
N PHE A 66 5.90 14.88 -3.52
CA PHE A 66 4.85 14.10 -2.86
C PHE A 66 3.63 13.84 -3.76
N ILE A 67 3.20 14.84 -4.52
CA ILE A 67 2.00 14.74 -5.36
C ILE A 67 2.30 14.01 -6.68
N ASN A 68 3.55 14.02 -7.15
CA ASN A 68 3.94 13.33 -8.38
C ASN A 68 3.68 11.81 -8.31
N HIS A 69 3.07 11.28 -9.37
CA HIS A 69 2.74 9.86 -9.53
C HIS A 69 3.95 8.94 -9.40
N ASP A 70 5.11 9.34 -9.94
CA ASP A 70 6.37 8.58 -9.83
C ASP A 70 6.76 8.34 -8.36
N GLY A 71 6.49 9.30 -7.49
CA GLY A 71 6.73 9.19 -6.06
C GLY A 71 5.81 8.19 -5.38
N SER A 72 4.53 8.16 -5.78
CA SER A 72 3.54 7.16 -5.32
C SER A 72 3.95 5.76 -5.75
N GLN A 73 4.28 5.58 -7.03
CA GLN A 73 4.69 4.31 -7.60
C GLN A 73 5.94 3.76 -6.90
N LYS A 74 6.99 4.58 -6.81
CA LYS A 74 8.24 4.18 -6.15
C LYS A 74 8.01 3.81 -4.69
N HIS A 75 7.18 4.56 -3.96
CA HIS A 75 6.84 4.25 -2.58
C HIS A 75 6.17 2.87 -2.45
N LYS A 76 5.11 2.61 -3.22
CA LYS A 76 4.38 1.33 -3.17
C LYS A 76 5.29 0.15 -3.52
N ILE A 77 6.12 0.28 -4.56
CA ILE A 77 7.10 -0.75 -4.95
C ILE A 77 8.07 -1.04 -3.79
N THR A 78 8.71 0.00 -3.23
CA THR A 78 9.67 -0.17 -2.12
C THR A 78 9.02 -0.83 -0.90
N VAL A 79 7.80 -0.43 -0.54
CA VAL A 79 7.07 -1.03 0.58
C VAL A 79 6.79 -2.52 0.32
N ILE A 80 6.28 -2.87 -0.85
CA ILE A 80 5.96 -4.26 -1.20
C ILE A 80 7.23 -5.12 -1.18
N GLU A 81 8.34 -4.62 -1.73
CA GLU A 81 9.62 -5.32 -1.71
C GLU A 81 10.19 -5.51 -0.29
N ASN A 82 10.02 -4.51 0.58
CA ASN A 82 10.38 -4.63 1.99
C ASN A 82 9.53 -5.71 2.68
N ILE A 83 8.21 -5.74 2.44
CA ILE A 83 7.34 -6.80 2.97
C ILE A 83 7.83 -8.19 2.50
N PHE A 84 8.21 -8.33 1.24
CA PHE A 84 8.71 -9.60 0.69
C PHE A 84 10.03 -10.04 1.33
N THR A 85 10.87 -9.09 1.73
CA THR A 85 12.17 -9.33 2.36
C THR A 85 12.01 -9.89 3.77
N TYR A 86 11.05 -9.38 4.55
CA TYR A 86 10.80 -9.83 5.92
C TYR A 86 9.86 -11.02 6.02
N ALA A 87 9.05 -11.29 4.99
CA ALA A 87 8.15 -12.42 4.97
C ALA A 87 8.90 -13.74 4.65
N PRO A 88 8.46 -14.88 5.24
CA PRO A 88 8.99 -16.19 4.88
C PRO A 88 8.95 -16.45 3.37
N ILE A 89 9.98 -17.14 2.85
CA ILE A 89 10.14 -17.38 1.41
C ILE A 89 8.94 -18.11 0.79
N LYS A 90 8.30 -19.01 1.56
CA LYS A 90 7.13 -19.79 1.14
C LYS A 90 5.81 -19.02 1.21
N GLN A 91 5.82 -17.81 1.77
CA GLN A 91 4.60 -17.00 1.89
C GLN A 91 4.25 -16.40 0.53
N GLN A 92 3.02 -16.68 0.10
CA GLN A 92 2.42 -16.10 -1.10
C GLN A 92 1.59 -14.87 -0.75
N PHE A 93 1.45 -13.96 -1.70
CA PHE A 93 0.76 -12.69 -1.55
C PHE A 93 -0.41 -12.60 -2.50
N VAL A 94 -1.50 -12.01 -2.01
CA VAL A 94 -2.63 -11.55 -2.81
C VAL A 94 -2.57 -10.03 -2.82
N MET A 95 -2.60 -9.44 -4.02
CA MET A 95 -2.59 -7.99 -4.19
C MET A 95 -3.98 -7.51 -4.53
N VAL A 96 -4.44 -6.45 -3.87
CA VAL A 96 -5.74 -5.84 -4.13
C VAL A 96 -5.56 -4.34 -4.25
N GLY A 97 -5.99 -3.77 -5.37
CA GLY A 97 -5.90 -2.34 -5.67
C GLY A 97 -7.00 -1.90 -6.62
N ASP A 98 -6.87 -0.70 -7.19
CA ASP A 98 -7.88 -0.13 -8.10
C ASP A 98 -7.28 0.40 -9.41
N SER A 99 -8.13 0.59 -10.42
CA SER A 99 -7.73 1.08 -11.75
C SER A 99 -7.58 2.59 -11.86
N GLY A 100 -7.91 3.34 -10.81
CA GLY A 100 -7.82 4.81 -10.78
C GLY A 100 -6.43 5.30 -10.42
N GLU A 101 -5.62 4.43 -9.80
CA GLU A 101 -4.20 4.63 -9.56
C GLU A 101 -3.34 3.69 -10.44
N LEU A 102 -2.02 3.70 -10.21
CA LEU A 102 -1.05 2.86 -10.92
C LEU A 102 -0.93 1.43 -10.36
N ASP A 103 -1.95 0.94 -9.63
CA ASP A 103 -1.91 -0.39 -9.03
C ASP A 103 -1.77 -1.52 -10.05
N PRO A 104 -2.48 -1.52 -11.21
CA PRO A 104 -2.30 -2.54 -12.24
C PRO A 104 -0.86 -2.62 -12.75
N GLU A 105 -0.23 -1.48 -13.03
CA GLU A 105 1.14 -1.38 -13.52
C GLU A 105 2.15 -1.82 -12.45
N ILE A 106 1.96 -1.38 -11.20
CA ILE A 106 2.80 -1.74 -10.07
C ILE A 106 2.73 -3.24 -9.82
N TYR A 107 1.52 -3.80 -9.69
CA TYR A 107 1.35 -5.23 -9.39
C TYR A 107 1.81 -6.11 -10.56
N GLY A 108 1.59 -5.68 -11.80
CA GLY A 108 2.12 -6.36 -12.99
C GLY A 108 3.66 -6.41 -13.00
N ASN A 109 4.32 -5.31 -12.65
CA ASN A 109 5.78 -5.25 -12.54
C ASN A 109 6.29 -6.16 -11.41
N ILE A 110 5.66 -6.11 -10.24
CA ILE A 110 6.04 -6.95 -9.10
C ILE A 110 5.83 -8.43 -9.41
N ALA A 111 4.72 -8.81 -10.06
CA ALA A 111 4.45 -10.19 -10.43
C ALA A 111 5.46 -10.74 -11.46
N ARG A 112 5.89 -9.91 -12.42
CA ARG A 112 6.98 -10.29 -13.34
C ARG A 112 8.31 -10.48 -12.62
N LYS A 113 8.62 -9.63 -11.63
CA LYS A 113 9.87 -9.69 -10.86
C LYS A 113 9.88 -10.84 -9.83
N TYR A 114 8.73 -11.19 -9.27
CA TYR A 114 8.59 -12.20 -8.21
C TYR A 114 7.44 -13.18 -8.48
N PRO A 115 7.47 -13.94 -9.60
CA PRO A 115 6.33 -14.74 -10.07
C PRO A 115 5.88 -15.81 -9.05
N ASN A 116 6.81 -16.36 -8.27
CA ASN A 116 6.51 -17.38 -7.27
C ASN A 116 5.97 -16.82 -5.94
N ARG A 117 6.00 -15.50 -5.75
CA ARG A 117 5.50 -14.84 -4.53
C ARG A 117 4.05 -14.38 -4.68
N ILE A 118 3.53 -14.24 -5.89
CA ILE A 118 2.17 -13.68 -6.12
C ILE A 118 1.19 -14.81 -6.43
N LYS A 119 0.17 -14.97 -5.59
CA LYS A 119 -0.90 -15.94 -5.79
C LYS A 119 -1.97 -15.39 -6.74
N MET A 120 -2.43 -14.16 -6.47
CA MET A 120 -3.52 -13.51 -7.20
C MET A 120 -3.37 -11.99 -7.16
N ILE A 121 -3.89 -11.32 -8.20
CA ILE A 121 -4.02 -9.86 -8.27
C ILE A 121 -5.49 -9.56 -8.55
N PHE A 122 -6.09 -8.71 -7.72
CA PHE A 122 -7.45 -8.19 -7.91
C PHE A 122 -7.38 -6.68 -8.13
N ILE A 123 -7.91 -6.23 -9.26
CA ILE A 123 -8.05 -4.80 -9.57
C ILE A 123 -9.54 -4.47 -9.57
N ARG A 124 -9.93 -3.51 -8.73
CA ARG A 124 -11.26 -2.92 -8.78
C ARG A 124 -11.31 -1.87 -9.89
N ILE A 125 -12.26 -2.01 -10.81
CA ILE A 125 -12.58 -0.96 -11.77
C ILE A 125 -13.31 0.17 -11.03
N VAL A 126 -12.80 1.40 -11.17
CA VAL A 126 -13.37 2.64 -10.60
C VAL A 126 -13.77 3.61 -11.68
#